data_AF-A0A0F9FLB3-F1
#
_entry.id   AF-A0A0F9FLB3-F1
#
_cell.length_a   1.000
_cell.length_b   1.000
_cell.length_c   1.000
_cell.angle_alpha   90.00
_cell.angle_beta   90.00
_cell.angle_gamma   90.00
#
_symmetry.space_group_name_H-M   'P 1'
#
loop_
_entity.id
_entity.type
_entity.pdbx_description
1 polymer ?
#
loop_
_entity_poly.entity_id
_entity_poly.type
_entity_poly.pdbx_seq_one_letter_code
_entity_poly.pdbx_strand_id
1 'polypeptide(L)' 'SERIRTYNYPQGRVTDHRINLTLYKLAEVMDGDLDQVIEPLINEYQADQLASLAGENEL' A
#
# COMPACT_ATOMS: atom_id res chain seq x y z
N SER A 1 -4.38 -14.63 11.13
CA SER A 1 -4.39 -13.15 11.08
C SER A 1 -3.22 -12.73 10.22
N GLU A 2 -3.47 -12.24 9.01
CA GLU A 2 -2.42 -11.72 8.14
C GLU A 2 -2.04 -10.30 8.57
N ARG A 3 -0.74 -10.05 8.68
CA ARG A 3 -0.22 -8.74 9.03
C ARG A 3 -0.22 -7.86 7.79
N ILE A 4 -1.12 -6.88 7.73
CA ILE A 4 -1.21 -5.94 6.60
C ILE A 4 -0.05 -4.94 6.54
N ARG A 5 0.60 -4.63 7.67
CA ARG A 5 1.68 -3.62 7.72
C ARG A 5 2.70 -3.90 8.82
N THR A 6 3.96 -3.56 8.57
CA THR A 6 5.06 -3.57 9.55
C THR A 6 5.62 -2.17 9.73
N TYR A 7 5.74 -1.70 10.96
CA TYR A 7 6.50 -0.50 11.31
C TYR A 7 7.80 -0.93 11.99
N ASN A 8 8.95 -0.60 11.40
CA ASN A 8 10.27 -0.96 11.90
C ASN A 8 11.03 0.32 12.31
N TYR A 9 10.94 0.66 13.60
CA TYR A 9 11.56 1.86 14.18
C TYR A 9 13.09 1.87 14.08
N PRO A 10 13.83 0.78 14.42
CA PRO A 10 15.29 0.76 14.28
C PRO A 10 15.79 1.06 12.86
N GLN A 11 15.02 0.68 11.83
CA GLN A 11 15.38 0.89 10.43
C GLN A 11 14.63 2.04 9.77
N GLY A 12 13.82 2.79 10.54
CA GLY A 12 13.08 3.95 10.06
C GLY A 12 12.11 3.66 8.91
N ARG A 13 11.58 2.44 8.80
CA ARG A 13 10.72 2.05 7.66
C ARG A 13 9.33 1.57 8.04
N VAL A 14 8.41 1.74 7.10
CA VAL A 14 7.09 1.11 7.09
C VAL A 14 6.97 0.23 5.83
N THR A 15 6.42 -0.96 5.99
CA THR A 15 6.15 -1.90 4.88
C THR A 15 4.67 -2.26 4.88
N ASP A 16 3.95 -1.98 3.80
CA ASP A 16 2.57 -2.44 3.58
C ASP A 16 2.59 -3.71 2.71
N HIS A 17 2.10 -4.82 3.28
CA HIS A 17 2.18 -6.14 2.65
C HIS A 17 1.07 -6.39 1.63
N ARG A 18 0.03 -5.54 1.59
CA ARG A 18 -1.05 -5.69 0.61
C ARG A 18 -0.56 -5.48 -0.82
N ILE A 19 0.42 -4.59 -0.99
CA ILE A 19 0.96 -4.18 -2.30
C ILE A 19 2.49 -4.26 -2.35
N ASN A 20 3.12 -4.90 -1.35
CA ASN A 20 4.58 -4.98 -1.19
C ASN A 20 5.30 -3.60 -1.21
N LEU A 21 4.65 -2.55 -0.71
CA LEU A 21 5.22 -1.21 -0.61
C LEU A 21 6.13 -1.11 0.60
N THR A 22 7.33 -0.56 0.44
CA THR A 22 8.22 -0.22 1.56
C THR A 22 8.68 1.23 1.46
N LEU A 23 8.48 2.01 2.53
CA LEU A 23 8.92 3.40 2.65
C LEU A 23 9.92 3.55 3.78
N TYR A 24 11.04 4.21 3.53
CA TYR A 24 12.06 4.56 4.54
C TYR A 24 11.80 5.93 5.18
N LYS A 25 10.52 6.20 5.49
CA LYS A 25 10.02 7.50 5.95
C LYS A 25 9.10 7.35 7.15
N LEU A 26 9.46 6.45 8.07
CA LEU A 26 8.58 6.12 9.20
C LEU A 26 8.22 7.35 10.04
N ALA A 27 9.18 8.25 10.30
CA ALA A 27 8.92 9.44 11.11
C ALA A 27 7.84 10.33 10.46
N GLU A 28 8.01 10.67 9.17
CA GLU A 28 7.04 11.46 8.40
C GLU A 28 5.63 10.83 8.42
N VAL A 29 5.56 9.52 8.19
CA VAL A 29 4.30 8.76 8.22
C VAL A 29 3.65 8.82 9.61
N MET A 30 4.43 8.72 10.68
CA MET A 30 3.92 8.79 12.05
C MET A 30 3.54 10.22 12.46
N ASP A 31 4.14 11.24 11.85
CA ASP A 31 3.80 12.65 12.03
C ASP A 31 2.55 13.08 11.22
N GLY A 32 2.03 12.19 10.36
CA GLY A 32 0.75 12.36 9.67
C GLY A 32 0.85 12.46 8.14
N ASP A 33 2.04 12.37 7.56
CA ASP A 33 2.22 12.30 6.10
C ASP A 33 1.86 10.89 5.58
N LEU A 34 0.55 10.61 5.55
CA LEU A 34 -0.01 9.31 5.20
C LEU A 34 -0.24 9.13 3.69
N ASP A 35 -0.19 10.19 2.90
CA ASP A 35 -0.51 10.16 1.46
C ASP A 35 0.42 9.20 0.73
N GLN A 36 1.70 9.18 1.11
CA GLN A 36 2.71 8.25 0.57
C GLN A 36 2.38 6.76 0.80
N VAL A 37 1.50 6.45 1.76
CA VAL A 37 1.02 5.08 2.04
C VAL A 37 -0.36 4.84 1.42
N ILE A 38 -1.25 5.84 1.46
CA ILE A 38 -2.65 5.69 1.07
C ILE A 38 -2.81 5.74 -0.46
N GLU A 39 -2.17 6.68 -1.15
CA GLU A 39 -2.32 6.82 -2.60
C GLU A 39 -1.92 5.55 -3.37
N PRO A 40 -0.77 4.89 -3.08
CA PRO A 40 -0.41 3.65 -3.75
C PRO A 40 -1.42 2.52 -3.54
N LEU A 41 -2.03 2.44 -2.34
CA LEU A 41 -3.07 1.43 -2.05
C LEU A 41 -4.34 1.68 -2.87
N ILE A 42 -4.74 2.95 -3.01
CA ILE A 42 -5.90 3.32 -3.82
C ILE A 42 -5.63 2.99 -5.30
N ASN A 43 -4.44 3.33 -5.80
CA ASN A 43 -4.07 3.09 -7.19
C ASN A 43 -4.06 1.59 -7.52
N GLU A 44 -3.48 0.76 -6.65
CA GLU A 44 -3.49 -0.69 -6.84
C GLU A 44 -4.92 -1.23 -6.85
N TYR A 45 -5.74 -0.80 -5.88
CA TYR A 45 -7.14 -1.21 -5.82
C TYR A 45 -7.92 -0.83 -7.10
N GLN A 46 -7.71 0.38 -7.62
CA GLN A 46 -8.34 0.82 -8.86
C GLN A 46 -7.85 0.01 -10.07
N ALA A 47 -6.55 -0.30 -10.14
CA ALA A 47 -6.01 -1.15 -11.19
C ALA A 47 -6.62 -2.56 -11.16
N ASP A 48 -6.78 -3.15 -9.97
CA ASP A 48 -7.43 -4.45 -9.79
C ASP A 48 -8.90 -4.44 -10.23
N GLN A 49 -9.64 -3.38 -9.91
CA GLN A 49 -11.03 -3.22 -10.36
C GLN A 49 -11.12 -3.10 -11.88
N LEU A 50 -10.24 -2.31 -12.50
CA LEU A 50 -10.20 -2.15 -13.96
C LEU A 50 -9.83 -3.46 -14.67
N ALA A 51 -8.86 -4.21 -14.14
CA ALA A 51 -8.47 -5.51 -14.68
C ALA A 51 -9.61 -6.53 -14.58
N SER A 52 -10.34 -6.52 -13.46
CA SER A 52 -11.50 -7.40 -13.25
C SER A 52 -12.63 -7.10 -14.25
N LEU A 53 -12.97 -5.82 -14.44
CA LEU A 53 -13.97 -5.39 -15.42
C LEU A 53 -13.57 -5.70 -16.87
N ALA A 54 -12.28 -5.59 -17.20
CA ALA A 54 -11.77 -5.94 -18.53
C ALA A 54 -11.88 -7.46 -18.80
N GLY A 55 -11.57 -8.30 -17.80
CA GLY A 55 -11.68 -9.76 -17.92
C GLY A 55 -13.12 -10.27 -17.99
N GLU A 56 -14.08 -9.60 -17.34
CA GLU A 56 -15.51 -9.91 -17.46
C GLU A 56 -16.06 -9.66 -18.88
N ASN A 57 -15.46 -8.75 -19.63
CA ASN A 57 -15.88 -8.42 -21.00
C ASN A 57 -15.34 -9.39 -22.06
N GLU A 58 -14.45 -10.32 -21.69
CA GLU A 58 -13.85 -11.31 -22.59
C GLU A 58 -14.47 -12.72 -22.44
N LEU A 59 -15.50 -12.88 -21.58
CA LEU A 59 -16.29 -14.10 -21.38
C LEU A 59 -17.69 -13.99 -21.97
#